data_AF-A0A350BZQ4-F1
#
_entry.id   AF-A0A350BZQ4-F1
#
_cell.length_a   1.000
_cell.length_b   1.000
_cell.length_c   1.000
_cell.angle_alpha   90.00
_cell.angle_beta   90.00
_cell.angle_gamma   90.00
#
_symmetry.space_group_name_H-M   'P 1'
#
loop_
_entity.id
_entity.type
_entity.pdbx_description
1 polymer ?
#
loop_
_entity_poly.entity_id
_entity_poly.type
_entity_poly.pdbx_seq_one_letter_code
_entity_poly.pdbx_strand_id
1 'polypeptide(L)' 'MKKIVLTGGGTAGHVTPNIALIPKLREHGYEISYIGSYEGMERKL' A
#
# COMPACT_ATOMS: atom_id res chain seq x y z
N MET A 1 14.59 9.50 7.63
CA MET A 1 13.17 9.23 7.28
C MET A 1 13.00 7.72 7.23
N LYS A 2 11.97 7.16 7.87
CA LYS A 2 11.76 5.70 7.89
C LYS A 2 10.92 5.30 6.68
N LYS A 3 11.30 4.19 6.02
CA LYS A 3 10.62 3.68 4.84
C LYS A 3 9.82 2.42 5.18
N ILE A 4 8.59 2.33 4.70
CA ILE A 4 7.71 1.18 4.85
C ILE A 4 7.37 0.67 3.45
N VAL A 5 7.60 -0.63 3.23
CA VAL A 5 7.14 -1.32 2.02
C VAL A 5 5.91 -2.13 2.39
N LEU A 6 4.78 -1.77 1.80
CA LEU A 6 3.56 -2.55 1.88
C LEU A 6 3.51 -3.51 0.70
N THR A 7 3.08 -4.74 0.95
CA THR A 7 2.89 -5.76 -0.08
C THR A 7 1.50 -6.35 0.04
N GLY A 8 0.94 -6.76 -1.09
CA GLY A 8 -0.40 -7.34 -1.18
C GLY A 8 -0.94 -7.19 -2.59
N GLY A 9 -1.63 -8.21 -3.09
CA GLY A 9 -2.18 -8.16 -4.43
C GLY A 9 -3.23 -9.22 -4.70
N GLY A 10 -3.84 -9.16 -5.87
CA GLY A 10 -4.90 -10.07 -6.28
C GLY A 10 -6.29 -9.62 -5.82
N THR A 11 -6.68 -9.96 -4.58
CA THR A 11 -8.05 -9.72 -4.08
C THR A 11 -8.16 -8.53 -3.14
N ALA A 12 -9.36 -7.92 -3.09
CA ALA A 12 -9.65 -6.76 -2.24
C ALA A 12 -9.28 -6.98 -0.76
N GLY A 13 -9.42 -8.21 -0.22
CA GLY A 13 -9.08 -8.53 1.16
C GLY A 13 -7.61 -8.25 1.52
N HIS A 14 -6.69 -8.36 0.56
CA HIS A 14 -5.26 -8.09 0.77
C HIS A 14 -4.87 -6.63 0.46
N VAL A 15 -5.66 -5.94 -0.37
CA VAL A 15 -5.33 -4.59 -0.85
C VAL A 15 -6.02 -3.51 -0.02
N THR A 16 -7.30 -3.68 0.32
CA THR A 16 -8.11 -2.68 1.03
C THR A 16 -7.52 -2.24 2.38
N PRO A 17 -6.97 -3.12 3.24
CA PRO A 17 -6.33 -2.68 4.48
C PRO A 17 -5.14 -1.76 4.24
N ASN A 18 -4.33 -2.03 3.21
CA ASN A 18 -3.20 -1.20 2.86
C ASN A 18 -3.65 0.19 2.37
N ILE A 19 -4.70 0.25 1.53
CA ILE A 19 -5.29 1.52 1.07
C ILE A 19 -5.70 2.40 2.27
N ALA A 20 -6.34 1.79 3.28
CA ALA A 20 -6.77 2.52 4.47
C ALA A 20 -5.59 3.02 5.33
N LEU A 21 -4.46 2.29 5.36
CA LEU A 21 -3.29 2.63 6.17
C LEU A 21 -2.38 3.70 5.52
N ILE A 22 -2.24 3.69 4.19
CA ILE A 22 -1.29 4.56 3.47
C ILE A 22 -1.43 6.05 3.82
N PRO A 23 -2.63 6.66 3.82
CA PRO A 23 -2.78 8.09 4.16
C PRO A 23 -2.29 8.37 5.58
N LYS A 24 -2.65 7.51 6.54
CA LYS A 24 -2.30 7.70 7.94
C LYS A 24 -0.80 7.57 8.16
N LEU A 25 -0.15 6.61 7.51
CA LEU A 25 1.30 6.46 7.58
C LEU A 25 2.03 7.64 6.92
N ARG A 26 1.52 8.15 5.80
CA ARG A 26 2.08 9.37 5.18
C ARG A 26 1.95 10.59 6.10
N GLU A 27 0.83 10.77 6.79
CA GLU A 27 0.66 11.83 7.81
C GLU A 27 1.68 11.74 8.95
N HIS A 28 2.13 10.53 9.30
CA HIS A 28 3.15 10.32 10.34
C HIS A 28 4.60 10.47 9.80
N GLY A 29 4.77 10.89 8.55
CA GLY A 29 6.09 11.17 7.96
C GLY A 29 6.85 9.93 7.46
N TYR A 30 6.14 8.82 7.22
CA TYR A 30 6.75 7.64 6.60
C TYR A 30 6.82 7.78 5.08
N GLU A 31 7.93 7.34 4.51
CA GLU A 31 8.03 7.11 3.07
C GLU A 31 7.41 5.74 2.75
N ILE A 32 6.44 5.71 1.84
CA ILE A 32 5.69 4.49 1.52
C ILE A 32 6.00 4.03 0.10
N SER A 33 6.28 2.74 -0.06
CA SER A 33 6.30 2.06 -1.35
C SER A 33 5.36 0.85 -1.30
N TYR A 34 4.74 0.54 -2.43
CA TYR A 34 3.79 -0.57 -2.54
C TYR A 34 4.27 -1.57 -3.59
N ILE A 35 4.19 -2.87 -3.29
CA ILE A 35 4.48 -3.96 -4.22
C ILE A 35 3.26 -4.86 -4.31
N GLY A 36 2.72 -5.03 -5.51
CA GLY A 36 1.61 -5.95 -5.74
C GLY A 36 1.66 -6.58 -7.13
N SER A 37 0.53 -7.12 -7.55
CA SER A 37 0.35 -7.79 -8.84
C SER A 37 0.29 -6.79 -9.98
N TYR A 38 0.92 -7.15 -11.12
CA TYR A 38 0.96 -6.31 -12.32
C TYR A 38 -0.43 -5.96 -12.90
N GLU A 39 -1.41 -6.85 -12.72
CA GLU A 39 -2.78 -6.70 -13.21
C GLU A 39 -3.79 -6.45 -12.09
N GLY A 40 -3.32 -6.25 -10.86
CA GLY A 40 -4.17 -6.09 -9.69
C GLY A 40 -4.77 -4.69 -9.54
N MET A 41 -5.83 -4.58 -8.74
CA MET A 41 -6.50 -3.31 -8.45
C MET A 41 -5.57 -2.27 -7.79
N GLU A 42 -4.54 -2.75 -7.11
CA GLU A 42 -3.47 -1.99 -6.47
C GLU A 42 -2.58 -1.21 -7.45
N ARG A 43 -2.65 -1.47 -8.76
CA ARG A 43 -1.81 -0.79 -9.77
C ARG A 43 -1.96 0.74 -9.78
N LYS A 44 -3.06 1.25 -9.21
CA LYS A 44 -3.36 2.69 -9.11
C LYS A 44 -2.92 3.32 -7.78
N LEU A 45 -2.31 2.54 -6.87
CA LEU A 45 -1.80 2.99 -5.56
C LEU A 45 -0.37 3.50 -5.65
#